data_AF-A0A7D7ZVZ3-F1
#
_entry.id   AF-A0A7D7ZVZ3-F1
#
_cell.length_a   1.000
_cell.length_b   1.000
_cell.length_c   1.000
_cell.angle_alpha   90.00
_cell.angle_beta   90.00
_cell.angle_gamma   90.00
#
_symmetry.space_group_name_H-M   'P 1'
#
loop_
_entity.id
_entity.type
_entity.pdbx_description
1 polymer ?
#
loop_
_entity_poly.entity_id
_entity_poly.type
_entity_poly.pdbx_seq_one_letter_code
_entity_poly.pdbx_strand_id
1 'polypeptide(L)'
;MISYLQEHTIDIVLSEQEKKKLVIKQIKGKNQPGIAVQEYFYKLFGTDIMAIESVSVSTVLSFLSEIGTDIYKFDSAKKFTNWLRLATNNKVSGSKTLSSRTPKGKNKFAIALPNAANTIENKKEGYLAQFFKRIAYKKGRAAAITAIARKIAILIWNMIIKKQAYHPIDSEQDKEKLKQIKTRQIQKNYETT
;
A
#
# COMPACT_ATOMS: atom_id res chain seq x y z
N MET A 1 14.49 37.23 4.52
CA MET A 1 14.35 35.95 3.80
C MET A 1 14.58 34.74 4.72
N ILE A 2 15.58 34.76 5.62
CA ILE A 2 15.81 33.68 6.61
C ILE A 2 14.67 33.57 7.64
N SER A 3 14.12 34.70 8.16
CA SER A 3 13.00 34.67 9.12
C SER A 3 11.69 34.11 8.56
N TYR A 4 11.41 34.30 7.26
CA TYR A 4 10.19 33.79 6.60
C TYR A 4 10.18 32.26 6.49
N LEU A 5 11.35 31.67 6.25
CA LEU A 5 11.53 30.22 6.26
C LEU A 5 11.47 29.67 7.69
N GLN A 6 11.97 30.40 8.69
CA GLN A 6 11.86 29.99 10.10
C GLN A 6 10.40 29.91 10.57
N GLU A 7 9.57 30.90 10.27
CA GLU A 7 8.13 30.90 10.62
C GLU A 7 7.36 29.73 10.01
N HIS A 8 7.65 29.36 8.75
CA HIS A 8 7.01 28.20 8.11
C HIS A 8 7.64 26.85 8.49
N THR A 9 8.83 26.84 9.11
CA THR A 9 9.45 25.61 9.65
C THR A 9 9.07 25.31 11.10
N ILE A 10 8.63 26.31 11.87
CA ILE A 10 8.15 26.15 13.25
C ILE A 10 6.94 25.19 13.31
N ASP A 11 6.15 25.15 12.23
CA ASP A 11 5.02 24.24 12.06
C ASP A 11 5.40 22.82 11.61
N ILE A 12 6.65 22.38 11.69
CA ILE A 12 7.03 20.99 11.34
C ILE A 12 7.15 20.08 12.58
N VAL A 13 7.33 20.65 13.78
CA VAL A 13 7.51 19.87 15.00
C VAL A 13 6.16 19.28 15.45
N LEU A 14 6.09 17.96 15.60
CA LEU A 14 4.94 17.25 16.17
C LEU A 14 4.88 17.46 17.68
N SER A 15 3.68 17.61 18.25
CA SER A 15 3.51 17.60 19.70
C SER A 15 3.86 16.23 20.29
N GLU A 16 4.35 16.18 21.53
CA GLU A 16 4.75 14.91 22.17
C GLU A 16 3.59 13.90 22.25
N GLN A 17 2.35 14.38 22.35
CA GLN A 17 1.15 13.54 22.38
C GLN A 17 0.88 12.86 21.03
N GLU A 18 1.17 13.54 19.92
CA GLU A 18 1.05 12.98 18.57
C GLU A 18 2.18 11.99 18.28
N LYS A 19 3.41 12.27 18.76
CA LYS A 19 4.54 11.34 18.61
C LYS A 19 4.27 9.99 19.26
N LYS A 20 3.58 9.97 20.41
CA LYS A 20 3.18 8.71 21.09
C LYS A 20 2.20 7.85 20.28
N LYS A 21 1.48 8.42 19.32
CA LYS A 21 0.55 7.68 18.45
C LYS A 21 1.25 7.01 17.27
N LEU A 22 2.48 7.40 16.95
CA LEU A 22 3.24 6.87 15.83
C LEU A 22 3.82 5.50 16.15
N VAL A 23 3.87 4.63 15.15
CA VAL A 23 4.48 3.32 15.31
C VAL A 23 6.00 3.46 15.36
N ILE A 24 6.61 3.05 16.47
CA ILE A 24 8.07 3.04 16.60
C ILE A 24 8.62 1.88 15.77
N LYS A 25 9.26 2.19 14.64
CA LYS A 25 9.92 1.21 13.79
C LYS A 25 11.43 1.38 13.89
N GLN A 26 12.15 0.26 13.94
CA GLN A 26 13.61 0.24 13.90
C GLN A 26 14.09 0.70 12.51
N ILE A 27 14.52 1.96 12.43
CA ILE A 27 15.14 2.56 11.25
C ILE A 27 16.61 2.10 11.27
N LYS A 28 16.90 0.95 10.66
CA LYS A 28 18.26 0.40 10.52
C LYS A 28 18.73 0.47 9.06
N GLY A 29 19.88 1.11 8.81
CA GLY A 29 20.53 1.13 7.50
C GLY A 29 21.51 2.29 7.32
N LYS A 30 22.64 2.03 6.63
CA LYS A 30 23.71 3.02 6.38
C LYS A 30 23.25 4.24 5.56
N ASN A 31 22.22 4.08 4.74
CA ASN A 31 21.75 5.09 3.78
C ASN A 31 20.37 5.68 4.15
N GLN A 32 19.98 5.59 5.42
CA GLN A 32 18.71 6.19 5.85
C GLN A 32 18.89 7.70 6.06
N PRO A 33 17.96 8.52 5.56
CA PRO A 33 18.02 9.95 5.79
C PRO A 33 17.83 10.23 7.29
N GLY A 34 18.65 11.13 7.86
CA GLY A 34 18.54 11.58 9.25
C GLY A 34 17.34 12.49 9.52
N ILE A 35 16.29 12.41 8.70
CA ILE A 35 15.10 13.27 8.72
C ILE A 35 13.96 12.46 9.34
N ALA A 36 13.17 13.09 10.21
CA ALA A 36 11.95 12.52 10.78
C ALA A 36 10.80 12.45 9.75
N VAL A 37 10.97 11.66 8.69
CA VAL A 37 10.02 11.54 7.57
C VAL A 37 8.64 11.08 8.04
N GLN A 38 8.59 10.21 9.06
CA GLN A 38 7.34 9.70 9.63
C GLN A 38 6.50 10.81 10.27
N GLU A 39 7.15 11.66 11.08
CA GLU A 39 6.50 12.81 11.73
C GLU A 39 5.97 13.80 10.68
N TYR A 40 6.81 14.12 9.69
CA TYR A 40 6.42 15.01 8.59
C TYR A 40 5.21 14.47 7.81
N PHE A 41 5.22 13.18 7.49
CA PHE A 41 4.10 12.54 6.80
C PHE A 41 2.82 12.59 7.64
N TYR A 42 2.91 12.29 8.93
CA TYR A 42 1.77 12.33 9.84
C TYR A 42 1.18 13.74 9.93
N LYS A 43 2.01 14.78 9.97
CA LYS A 43 1.53 16.16 10.02
C LYS A 43 0.80 16.56 8.74
N LEU A 44 1.27 16.12 7.58
CA LEU A 44 0.64 16.41 6.29
C LEU A 44 -0.69 15.68 6.07
N PHE A 45 -0.78 14.40 6.46
CA PHE A 45 -1.93 13.55 6.11
C PHE A 45 -2.80 13.14 7.31
N GLY A 46 -2.37 13.41 8.53
CA GLY A 46 -3.02 12.97 9.77
C GLY A 46 -3.01 11.45 9.98
N THR A 47 -2.22 10.71 9.18
CA THR A 47 -2.18 9.25 9.21
C THR A 47 -0.75 8.74 9.11
N ASP A 48 -0.47 7.63 9.79
CA ASP A 48 0.85 7.00 9.77
C ASP A 48 0.87 5.79 8.82
N ILE A 49 1.36 5.97 7.59
CA ILE A 49 1.49 4.87 6.63
C ILE A 49 2.63 3.90 6.97
N MET A 50 3.57 4.27 7.84
CA MET A 50 4.63 3.36 8.30
C MET A 50 4.12 2.32 9.29
N ALA A 51 2.91 2.50 9.83
CA ALA A 51 2.18 1.49 10.58
C ALA A 51 1.89 0.22 9.74
N ILE A 52 1.85 0.35 8.40
CA ILE A 52 1.83 -0.82 7.53
C ILE A 52 3.19 -1.52 7.63
N GLU A 53 3.18 -2.78 8.05
CA GLU A 53 4.35 -3.59 8.35
C GLU A 53 5.48 -3.56 7.30
N SER A 54 5.12 -3.46 6.03
CA SER A 54 6.03 -3.51 4.88
C SER A 54 6.56 -2.16 4.43
N VAL A 55 5.94 -1.06 4.87
CA VAL A 55 6.30 0.29 4.42
C VAL A 55 7.56 0.74 5.14
N SER A 56 8.54 1.20 4.37
CA SER A 56 9.81 1.74 4.85
C SER A 56 9.88 3.25 4.65
N VAL A 57 10.80 3.92 5.35
CA VAL A 57 11.09 5.35 5.18
C VAL A 57 11.30 5.72 3.70
N SER A 58 12.04 4.90 2.95
CA SER A 58 12.27 5.12 1.51
C SER A 58 10.99 5.09 0.68
N THR A 59 10.02 4.28 1.08
CA THR A 59 8.71 4.18 0.41
C THR A 59 7.89 5.45 0.66
N VAL A 60 7.91 5.95 1.90
CA VAL A 60 7.27 7.22 2.28
C VAL A 60 7.92 8.39 1.57
N LEU A 61 9.25 8.42 1.49
CA LEU A 61 9.96 9.49 0.78
C LEU A 61 9.66 9.47 -0.73
N SER A 62 9.64 8.28 -1.34
CA SER A 62 9.25 8.12 -2.74
C SER A 62 7.80 8.58 -2.98
N PHE A 63 6.91 8.34 -2.01
CA PHE A 63 5.54 8.84 -2.05
C PHE A 63 5.50 10.37 -2.03
N LEU A 64 6.18 10.98 -1.06
CA LEU A 64 6.22 12.44 -0.90
C LEU A 64 6.83 13.13 -2.13
N SER A 65 7.86 12.53 -2.73
CA SER A 65 8.53 13.08 -3.92
C SER A 65 7.70 12.98 -5.21
N GLU A 66 6.87 11.96 -5.36
CA GLU A 66 6.15 11.69 -6.62
C GLU A 66 4.70 12.15 -6.59
N ILE A 67 4.05 12.01 -5.44
CA ILE A 67 2.62 12.30 -5.27
C ILE A 67 2.44 13.57 -4.44
N GLY A 68 3.20 13.74 -3.36
CA GLY A 68 2.98 14.84 -2.43
C GLY A 68 1.53 14.90 -1.97
N THR A 69 0.91 16.08 -2.02
CA THR A 69 -0.50 16.31 -1.64
C THR A 69 -1.50 15.94 -2.75
N ASP A 70 -1.06 15.56 -3.94
CA ASP A 70 -1.94 15.30 -5.09
C ASP A 70 -2.73 13.99 -5.01
N ILE A 71 -2.56 13.21 -3.94
CA ILE A 71 -3.31 11.97 -3.75
C ILE A 71 -4.84 12.19 -3.69
N TYR A 72 -5.29 13.37 -3.30
CA TYR A 72 -6.71 13.73 -3.27
C TYR A 72 -7.32 13.92 -4.67
N LYS A 73 -6.51 14.03 -5.73
CA LYS A 73 -6.99 14.12 -7.12
C LYS A 73 -7.55 12.80 -7.66
N PHE A 74 -7.32 11.68 -6.97
CA PHE A 74 -7.80 10.37 -7.40
C PHE A 74 -9.15 10.04 -6.75
N ASP A 75 -10.22 9.98 -7.53
CA ASP A 75 -11.58 9.65 -7.02
C ASP A 75 -11.70 8.26 -6.39
N SER A 76 -10.80 7.33 -6.71
CA SER A 76 -10.85 5.95 -6.21
C SER A 76 -9.46 5.34 -6.13
N ALA A 77 -9.25 4.47 -5.13
CA ALA A 77 -8.10 3.56 -5.05
C ALA A 77 -7.84 2.80 -6.36
N LYS A 78 -8.89 2.47 -7.14
CA LYS A 78 -8.73 1.84 -8.46
C LYS A 78 -7.99 2.76 -9.43
N LYS A 79 -8.40 4.03 -9.53
CA LYS A 79 -7.74 5.04 -10.38
C LYS A 79 -6.29 5.26 -9.94
N PHE A 80 -6.05 5.36 -8.62
CA PHE A 80 -4.70 5.48 -8.06
C PHE A 80 -3.79 4.30 -8.46
N THR A 81 -4.25 3.07 -8.25
CA THR A 81 -3.44 1.87 -8.59
C THR A 81 -3.23 1.68 -10.09
N ASN A 82 -4.16 2.18 -10.91
CA ASN A 82 -4.02 2.19 -12.37
C ASN A 82 -2.98 3.24 -12.80
N TRP A 83 -2.99 4.43 -12.20
CA TRP A 83 -1.98 5.46 -12.43
C TRP A 83 -0.56 4.98 -12.08
N LEU A 84 -0.43 4.22 -10.98
CA LEU A 84 0.82 3.54 -10.60
C LEU A 84 1.22 2.37 -11.52
N ARG A 85 0.38 2.02 -12.51
CA ARG A 85 0.59 0.88 -13.41
C ARG A 85 0.78 -0.46 -12.65
N LEU A 86 0.08 -0.62 -11.52
CA LEU A 86 0.05 -1.86 -10.73
C LEU A 86 -1.19 -2.71 -11.05
N ALA A 87 -2.22 -2.11 -11.62
CA ALA A 87 -3.37 -2.83 -12.14
C ALA A 87 -3.02 -3.50 -13.49
N THR A 88 -3.56 -4.68 -13.72
CA THR A 88 -3.47 -5.36 -15.02
C THR A 88 -4.31 -4.61 -16.04
N ASN A 89 -3.80 -4.46 -17.26
CA ASN A 89 -4.56 -3.90 -18.36
C ASN A 89 -5.18 -5.06 -19.17
N ASN A 90 -6.46 -5.32 -18.93
CA ASN A 90 -7.18 -6.37 -19.64
C ASN A 90 -7.70 -5.84 -20.98
N LYS A 91 -7.09 -6.28 -22.08
CA LYS A 91 -7.60 -6.05 -23.43
C LYS A 91 -8.58 -7.16 -23.77
N VAL A 92 -9.85 -6.82 -23.95
CA VAL A 92 -10.94 -7.75 -24.27
C VAL A 92 -11.52 -7.37 -25.62
N SER A 93 -11.76 -8.35 -26.48
CA SER A 93 -12.49 -8.18 -27.75
C SER A 93 -13.57 -9.25 -27.85
N GLY A 94 -14.82 -8.83 -28.04
CA GLY A 94 -15.99 -9.70 -27.90
C GLY A 94 -16.02 -10.37 -26.52
N SER A 95 -16.11 -11.71 -26.50
CA SER A 95 -16.09 -12.54 -25.28
C SER A 95 -14.69 -13.05 -24.90
N LYS A 96 -13.63 -12.69 -25.63
CA LYS A 96 -12.27 -13.22 -25.42
C LYS A 96 -11.31 -12.18 -24.83
N THR A 97 -10.54 -12.58 -23.82
CA THR A 97 -9.44 -11.75 -23.29
C THR A 97 -8.21 -11.93 -24.17
N LEU A 98 -7.81 -10.86 -24.87
CA LEU A 98 -6.64 -10.83 -25.74
C LEU A 98 -5.33 -10.65 -24.95
N SER A 99 -5.36 -9.88 -23.86
CA SER A 99 -4.18 -9.64 -23.02
C SER A 99 -4.57 -9.22 -21.62
N SER A 100 -3.74 -9.54 -20.62
CA SER A 100 -3.93 -9.14 -19.22
C SER A 100 -2.62 -8.66 -18.58
N ARG A 101 -1.69 -8.15 -19.39
CA ARG A 101 -0.34 -7.77 -18.94
C ARG A 101 -0.36 -6.49 -18.10
N THR A 102 0.53 -6.41 -17.12
CA THR A 102 0.79 -5.18 -16.38
C THR A 102 1.56 -4.18 -17.27
N PRO A 103 1.13 -2.91 -17.35
CA PRO A 103 1.82 -1.91 -18.16
C PRO A 103 3.27 -1.65 -17.73
N LYS A 104 4.13 -1.28 -18.68
CA LYS A 104 5.54 -0.85 -18.44
C LYS A 104 5.60 0.61 -17.99
N GLY A 105 6.78 1.11 -17.57
CA GLY A 105 7.03 2.54 -17.29
C GLY A 105 6.44 3.01 -15.97
N LYS A 106 6.90 2.43 -14.86
CA LYS A 106 6.46 2.73 -13.50
C LYS A 106 7.15 4.00 -12.99
N ASN A 107 6.43 4.83 -12.23
CA ASN A 107 7.04 5.94 -11.49
C ASN A 107 7.86 5.42 -10.30
N LYS A 108 8.67 6.29 -9.67
CA LYS A 108 9.59 5.86 -8.60
C LYS A 108 8.84 5.27 -7.41
N PHE A 109 7.67 5.82 -7.05
CA PHE A 109 6.83 5.26 -6.01
C PHE A 109 6.31 3.84 -6.35
N ALA A 110 5.86 3.60 -7.58
CA ALA A 110 5.43 2.27 -8.01
C ALA A 110 6.58 1.25 -8.12
N ILE A 111 7.84 1.70 -8.19
CA ILE A 111 9.03 0.85 -8.09
C ILE A 111 9.36 0.53 -6.62
N ALA A 112 9.14 1.49 -5.70
CA ALA A 112 9.38 1.29 -4.27
C ALA A 112 8.39 0.29 -3.63
N LEU A 113 7.13 0.25 -4.08
CA LEU A 113 6.11 -0.64 -3.53
C LEU A 113 6.43 -2.15 -3.64
N PRO A 114 6.95 -2.67 -4.79
CA PRO A 114 7.49 -4.02 -4.87
C PRO A 114 8.61 -4.33 -3.85
N ASN A 115 9.47 -3.36 -3.53
CA ASN A 115 10.52 -3.56 -2.52
C ASN A 115 9.91 -3.73 -1.13
N ALA A 116 8.90 -2.92 -0.79
CA ALA A 116 8.10 -3.14 0.41
C ALA A 116 7.43 -4.52 0.39
N ALA A 117 6.84 -4.92 -0.75
CA ALA A 117 6.19 -6.22 -0.90
C ALA A 117 7.14 -7.42 -0.71
N ASN A 118 8.40 -7.33 -1.15
CA ASN A 118 9.41 -8.38 -0.95
C ASN A 118 9.66 -8.65 0.54
N THR A 119 9.54 -7.65 1.42
CA THR A 119 9.71 -7.87 2.87
C THR A 119 8.62 -8.76 3.47
N ILE A 120 7.44 -8.81 2.85
CA ILE A 120 6.30 -9.64 3.31
C ILE A 120 6.54 -11.11 2.98
N GLU A 121 7.29 -11.43 1.93
CA GLU A 121 7.62 -12.81 1.55
C GLU A 121 8.29 -13.57 2.70
N ASN A 122 9.20 -12.90 3.43
CA ASN A 122 9.94 -13.50 4.54
C ASN A 122 9.13 -13.61 5.84
N LYS A 123 7.91 -13.07 5.88
CA LYS A 123 7.08 -13.14 7.09
C LYS A 123 6.40 -14.50 7.21
N LYS A 124 6.47 -15.08 8.41
CA LYS A 124 5.81 -16.35 8.73
C LYS A 124 4.29 -16.18 8.79
N GLU A 125 3.84 -15.13 9.48
CA GLU A 125 2.46 -14.89 9.84
C GLU A 125 1.96 -13.51 9.41
N GLY A 126 0.64 -13.29 9.53
CA GLY A 126 -0.05 -12.07 9.15
C GLY A 126 -0.86 -12.17 7.87
N TYR A 127 -1.86 -11.30 7.76
CA TYR A 127 -2.82 -11.25 6.65
C TYR A 127 -2.14 -11.06 5.29
N LEU A 128 -1.17 -10.15 5.20
CA LEU A 128 -0.46 -9.88 3.95
C LEU A 128 0.42 -11.06 3.53
N ALA A 129 1.06 -11.75 4.48
CA ALA A 129 1.87 -12.95 4.21
C ALA A 129 1.01 -14.13 3.71
N GLN A 130 -0.15 -14.36 4.32
CA GLN A 130 -1.08 -15.40 3.83
C GLN A 130 -1.67 -15.06 2.47
N PHE A 131 -1.94 -13.77 2.21
CA PHE A 131 -2.32 -13.30 0.89
C PHE A 131 -1.21 -13.51 -0.15
N PHE A 132 0.05 -13.24 0.20
CA PHE A 132 1.20 -13.52 -0.65
C PHE A 132 1.25 -14.98 -1.07
N LYS A 133 1.30 -15.88 -0.06
CA LYS A 133 1.45 -17.33 -0.25
C LYS A 133 0.36 -17.90 -1.15
N ARG A 134 -0.89 -17.47 -0.97
CA ARG A 134 -2.04 -17.87 -1.81
C ARG A 134 -1.87 -17.50 -3.28
N ILE A 135 -1.39 -16.29 -3.56
CA ILE A 135 -1.20 -15.83 -4.95
C ILE A 135 0.06 -16.47 -5.54
N ALA A 136 1.13 -16.58 -4.77
CA ALA A 136 2.38 -17.19 -5.19
C ALA A 136 2.16 -18.65 -5.60
N TYR A 137 1.38 -19.40 -4.83
CA TYR A 137 0.99 -20.77 -5.16
C TYR A 137 0.21 -20.88 -6.49
N LYS A 138 -0.66 -19.92 -6.79
CA LYS A 138 -1.52 -19.96 -7.99
C LYS A 138 -0.90 -19.38 -9.26
N LYS A 139 -0.09 -18.33 -9.14
CA LYS A 139 0.38 -17.50 -10.26
C LYS A 139 1.89 -17.25 -10.27
N GLY A 140 2.61 -17.80 -9.28
CA GLY A 140 4.04 -17.60 -9.12
C GLY A 140 4.41 -16.32 -8.34
N ARG A 141 5.68 -16.25 -7.95
CA ARG A 141 6.25 -15.22 -7.07
C ARG A 141 6.10 -13.80 -7.63
N ALA A 142 6.46 -13.58 -8.90
CA ALA A 142 6.45 -12.25 -9.51
C ALA A 142 5.03 -11.64 -9.56
N ALA A 143 4.02 -12.47 -9.83
CA ALA A 143 2.62 -12.05 -9.81
C ALA A 143 2.17 -11.71 -8.38
N ALA A 144 2.62 -12.47 -7.38
CA ALA A 144 2.30 -12.23 -5.97
C ALA A 144 2.89 -10.91 -5.46
N ILE A 145 4.15 -10.60 -5.78
CA ILE A 145 4.79 -9.31 -5.43
C ILE A 145 3.98 -8.14 -5.99
N THR A 146 3.60 -8.21 -7.27
CA THR A 146 2.81 -7.16 -7.93
C THR A 146 1.43 -7.03 -7.28
N ALA A 147 0.78 -8.14 -6.95
CA ALA A 147 -0.52 -8.13 -6.29
C ALA A 147 -0.45 -7.50 -4.89
N ILE A 148 0.62 -7.77 -4.14
CA ILE A 148 0.85 -7.14 -2.83
C ILE A 148 1.16 -5.66 -2.96
N ALA A 149 2.04 -5.27 -3.89
CA ALA A 149 2.32 -3.87 -4.16
C ALA A 149 1.02 -3.10 -4.45
N ARG A 150 0.12 -3.67 -5.26
CA ARG A 150 -1.20 -3.09 -5.52
C ARG A 150 -2.04 -3.01 -4.24
N LYS A 151 -2.03 -4.05 -3.41
CA LYS A 151 -2.80 -4.08 -2.15
C LYS A 151 -2.30 -3.04 -1.15
N ILE A 152 -0.98 -2.86 -1.03
CA ILE A 152 -0.37 -1.81 -0.20
C ILE A 152 -0.75 -0.43 -0.72
N ALA A 153 -0.71 -0.20 -2.05
CA ALA A 153 -1.15 1.07 -2.62
C ALA A 153 -2.62 1.40 -2.29
N ILE A 154 -3.51 0.40 -2.33
CA ILE A 154 -4.91 0.57 -1.94
C ILE A 154 -5.03 0.90 -0.44
N LEU A 155 -4.24 0.24 0.42
CA LEU A 155 -4.22 0.53 1.86
C LEU A 155 -3.77 1.97 2.12
N ILE A 156 -2.66 2.41 1.51
CA ILE A 156 -2.15 3.78 1.64
C ILE A 156 -3.22 4.80 1.22
N TRP A 157 -3.84 4.61 0.06
CA TRP A 157 -4.91 5.51 -0.41
C TRP A 157 -6.10 5.54 0.55
N ASN A 158 -6.56 4.37 1.03
CA ASN A 158 -7.68 4.31 1.96
C ASN A 158 -7.35 4.97 3.31
N MET A 159 -6.14 4.76 3.83
CA MET A 159 -5.71 5.38 5.08
C MET A 159 -5.76 6.91 4.97
N ILE A 160 -5.17 7.46 3.92
CA ILE A 160 -5.09 8.91 3.71
C ILE A 160 -6.47 9.52 3.45
N ILE A 161 -7.24 8.96 2.51
CA ILE A 161 -8.55 9.51 2.14
C ILE A 161 -9.58 9.37 3.26
N LYS A 162 -9.60 8.24 3.96
CA LYS A 162 -10.55 8.01 5.06
C LYS A 162 -10.06 8.53 6.41
N LYS A 163 -8.81 8.98 6.50
CA LYS A 163 -8.13 9.36 7.75
C LYS A 163 -8.22 8.27 8.83
N GLN A 164 -8.09 7.01 8.42
CA GLN A 164 -8.18 5.85 9.31
C GLN A 164 -6.81 5.22 9.52
N ALA A 165 -6.54 4.83 10.77
CA ALA A 165 -5.34 4.09 11.12
C ALA A 165 -5.32 2.70 10.46
N TYR A 166 -4.13 2.15 10.27
CA TYR A 166 -3.99 0.81 9.74
C TYR A 166 -4.39 -0.23 10.78
N HIS A 167 -5.45 -0.99 10.50
CA HIS A 167 -5.85 -2.15 11.28
C HIS A 167 -5.67 -3.42 10.44
N PRO A 168 -4.67 -4.26 10.74
CA PRO A 168 -4.53 -5.53 10.05
C PRO A 168 -5.74 -6.44 10.35
N ILE A 169 -6.27 -7.09 9.32
CA ILE A 169 -7.33 -8.08 9.47
C ILE A 169 -6.74 -9.32 10.13
N ASP A 170 -7.46 -9.91 11.07
CA ASP A 170 -7.02 -11.17 11.68
C ASP A 170 -6.98 -12.31 10.67
N SER A 171 -5.98 -13.17 10.83
CA SER A 171 -5.74 -14.31 9.96
C SER A 171 -6.94 -15.26 9.89
N GLU A 172 -7.63 -15.43 11.01
CA GLU A 172 -8.81 -16.30 11.11
C GLU A 172 -10.01 -15.70 10.38
N GLN A 173 -10.27 -14.41 10.60
CA GLN A 173 -11.32 -13.68 9.90
C GLN A 173 -11.13 -13.70 8.37
N ASP A 174 -9.89 -13.63 7.88
CA ASP A 174 -9.64 -13.79 6.43
C ASP A 174 -9.97 -15.21 5.95
N LYS A 175 -9.57 -16.25 6.69
CA LYS A 175 -9.89 -17.64 6.34
C LYS A 175 -11.41 -17.87 6.28
N GLU A 176 -12.16 -17.32 7.23
CA GLU A 176 -13.62 -17.40 7.27
C GLU A 176 -14.25 -16.70 6.07
N LYS A 177 -13.84 -15.46 5.77
CA LYS A 177 -14.32 -14.73 4.59
C LYS A 177 -14.09 -15.51 3.30
N LEU A 178 -12.95 -16.19 3.17
CA LEU A 178 -12.66 -17.04 2.01
C LEU A 178 -13.57 -18.27 1.93
N LYS A 179 -13.84 -18.93 3.08
CA LYS A 179 -14.78 -20.05 3.13
C LYS A 179 -16.15 -19.60 2.65
N GLN A 180 -16.65 -18.47 3.17
CA GLN A 180 -17.94 -17.90 2.76
C GLN A 180 -17.98 -17.57 1.26
N ILE A 181 -16.92 -16.97 0.70
CA ILE A 181 -16.85 -16.69 -0.74
C ILE A 181 -16.92 -17.97 -1.56
N LYS A 182 -16.20 -19.03 -1.17
CA LYS A 182 -16.24 -20.33 -1.84
C LYS A 182 -17.63 -20.95 -1.79
N THR A 183 -18.27 -20.95 -0.61
CA THR A 183 -19.63 -21.48 -0.45
C THR A 183 -20.62 -20.73 -1.36
N ARG A 184 -20.56 -19.39 -1.39
CA ARG A 184 -21.40 -18.57 -2.27
C ARG A 184 -21.17 -18.86 -3.75
N GLN A 185 -19.91 -19.08 -4.16
CA GLN A 185 -19.58 -19.45 -5.53
C GLN A 185 -20.14 -20.82 -5.90
N ILE A 186 -20.03 -21.79 -4.99
CA ILE A 186 -20.58 -23.14 -5.16
C ILE A 186 -22.11 -23.07 -5.31
N GLN A 187 -22.80 -22.35 -4.42
CA GLN A 187 -24.25 -22.13 -4.48
C GLN A 187 -24.69 -21.53 -5.82
N LYS A 188 -24.04 -20.44 -6.25
CA LYS A 188 -24.35 -19.80 -7.52
C LYS A 188 -24.15 -20.72 -8.73
N ASN A 189 -23.12 -21.58 -8.68
CA ASN A 189 -22.87 -22.53 -9.76
C ASN A 189 -23.98 -23.59 -9.85
N TYR A 190 -24.52 -24.05 -8.72
CA TYR A 190 -25.67 -24.97 -8.70
C TYR A 190 -26.96 -24.32 -9.25
N GLU A 191 -27.16 -23.02 -9.02
CA GLU A 191 -28.35 -22.30 -9.53
C GLU A 191 -28.31 -22.03 -11.04
N THR A 192 -27.12 -22.07 -11.66
CA THR A 192 -26.94 -21.72 -13.07
C THR A 192 -26.89 -22.96 -13.99
N THR A 193 -26.80 -24.17 -13.41
CA THR A 193 -26.85 -25.47 -14.11
C THR A 193 -28.25 -26.04 -14.10
#